data_AF-A0A1G0ENF1-F1
#
_entry.id   AF-A0A1G0ENF1-F1
#
_cell.length_a   1.000
_cell.length_b   1.000
_cell.length_c   1.000
_cell.angle_alpha   90.00
_cell.angle_beta   90.00
_cell.angle_gamma   90.00
#
_symmetry.space_group_name_H-M   'P 1'
#
loop_
_entity.id
_entity.type
_entity.pdbx_description
1 polymer ?
#
loop_
_entity_poly.entity_id
_entity_poly.type
_entity_poly.pdbx_seq_one_letter_code
_entity_poly.pdbx_strand_id
1 'polypeptide(L)' 'MRKLTDYAEMAATEYLQETGKGELDSIWIAEFFQDCGVQDDYPRQDLVDFYELVQKALTIKNERAGKLARLHRSKPSPN' A
#
# COMPACT_ATOMS: atom_id res chain seq x y z
N MET A 1 -15.80 2.81 -12.99
CA MET A 1 -14.96 1.73 -12.47
C MET A 1 -13.51 2.16 -12.48
N ARG A 2 -12.92 2.34 -11.30
CA ARG A 2 -11.47 2.48 -11.15
C ARG A 2 -10.82 1.11 -11.36
N LYS A 3 -9.53 1.03 -11.70
CA LYS A 3 -8.87 -0.27 -11.81
C LYS A 3 -8.62 -0.86 -10.42
N LEU A 4 -8.66 -2.18 -10.30
CA LEU A 4 -8.31 -2.89 -9.06
C LEU A 4 -6.91 -2.51 -8.56
N THR A 5 -5.96 -2.29 -9.47
CA THR A 5 -4.62 -1.80 -9.13
C THR A 5 -4.62 -0.38 -8.55
N ASP A 6 -5.53 0.48 -9.02
CA ASP A 6 -5.65 1.86 -8.50
C ASP A 6 -6.20 1.83 -7.06
N TYR A 7 -7.17 0.95 -6.79
CA TYR A 7 -7.64 0.69 -5.43
C TYR A 7 -6.53 0.16 -4.54
N ALA A 8 -5.70 -0.76 -5.05
CA ALA A 8 -4.60 -1.32 -4.28
C ALA A 8 -3.51 -0.28 -3.96
N GLU A 9 -3.19 0.59 -4.91
CA GLU A 9 -2.24 1.70 -4.69
C GLU A 9 -2.77 2.76 -3.72
N MET A 10 -4.08 3.04 -3.77
CA MET A 10 -4.77 3.94 -2.86
C MET A 10 -4.71 3.38 -1.43
N ALA A 11 -5.17 2.14 -1.22
CA ALA A 11 -5.14 1.45 0.06
C ALA A 11 -3.72 1.44 0.67
N ALA A 12 -2.72 1.05 -0.11
CA ALA A 12 -1.33 1.00 0.35
C ALA A 12 -0.77 2.38 0.72
N THR A 13 -1.24 3.45 0.09
CA THR A 13 -0.81 4.82 0.41
C THR A 13 -1.46 5.31 1.70
N GLU A 14 -2.77 5.09 1.84
CA GLU A 14 -3.54 5.50 3.01
C GLU A 14 -3.09 4.74 4.27
N TYR A 15 -2.95 3.42 4.16
CA TYR A 15 -2.43 2.59 5.25
C TYR A 15 -1.04 3.03 5.73
N LEU A 16 -0.14 3.33 4.79
CA LEU A 16 1.21 3.79 5.14
C LEU A 16 1.20 5.18 5.80
N GLN A 17 0.29 6.06 5.38
CA GLN A 17 0.14 7.40 5.99
C GLN A 17 -0.47 7.32 7.39
N GLU A 18 -1.44 6.44 7.60
CA GLU A 18 -2.14 6.29 8.88
C GLU A 18 -1.30 5.54 9.91
N THR A 19 -0.67 4.43 9.51
CA THR A 19 -0.01 3.50 10.45
C THR A 19 1.51 3.59 10.43
N GLY A 20 2.10 4.02 9.31
CA GLY A 20 3.55 3.95 9.08
C GLY A 20 4.12 2.52 9.00
N LYS A 21 3.27 1.48 8.96
CA LYS A 21 3.69 0.08 8.97
C LYS A 21 3.90 -0.45 7.55
N GLY A 22 4.81 -1.41 7.41
CA GLY A 22 5.05 -2.11 6.14
C GLY A 22 4.37 -3.46 5.99
N GLU A 23 3.85 -3.99 7.09
CA GLU A 23 3.00 -5.17 7.10
C GLU A 23 1.54 -4.71 7.18
N LEU A 24 0.73 -5.18 6.24
CA LEU A 24 -0.67 -4.77 6.11
C LEU A 24 -1.52 -5.45 7.20
N ASP A 25 -2.33 -4.65 7.89
CA ASP A 25 -3.26 -5.16 8.89
C ASP A 25 -4.52 -5.74 8.23
N SER A 26 -4.88 -6.97 8.61
CA SER A 26 -6.00 -7.69 8.02
C SER A 26 -7.38 -7.12 8.38
N ILE A 27 -7.49 -6.40 9.51
CA ILE A 27 -8.75 -5.74 9.91
C ILE A 27 -8.90 -4.46 9.10
N TRP A 28 -7.84 -3.65 9.04
CA TRP A 28 -7.83 -2.40 8.30
C TRP A 28 -8.18 -2.59 6.82
N ILE A 29 -7.61 -3.61 6.17
CA ILE A 29 -7.89 -3.86 4.75
C ILE A 29 -9.32 -4.36 4.51
N ALA A 30 -9.92 -5.07 5.48
CA ALA A 30 -11.29 -5.52 5.38
C ALA A 30 -12.27 -4.34 5.45
N GLU A 31 -12.01 -3.39 6.36
CA GLU A 31 -12.76 -2.13 6.47
C GLU A 31 -12.64 -1.32 5.18
N PHE A 32 -11.42 -1.11 4.68
CA PHE A 32 -11.20 -0.39 3.42
C PHE A 32 -11.90 -1.06 2.23
N PHE A 33 -11.82 -2.39 2.13
CA PHE A 33 -12.43 -3.14 1.01
C PHE A 33 -13.94 -2.95 0.95
N GLN A 34 -14.60 -2.85 2.11
CA GLN A 34 -16.02 -2.58 2.23
C GLN A 34 -16.34 -1.10 1.99
N ASP A 35 -15.62 -0.19 2.62
CA ASP A 35 -15.94 1.25 2.62
C ASP A 35 -15.59 1.97 1.31
N CYS A 36 -14.53 1.55 0.61
CA CYS A 36 -14.11 2.16 -0.66
C CYS A 36 -14.87 1.66 -1.89
N GLY A 37 -15.86 0.78 -1.73
CA GLY A 37 -16.66 0.25 -2.83
C GLY A 37 -15.88 -0.70 -3.75
N VAL A 38 -14.79 -1.32 -3.27
CA VAL A 38 -14.04 -2.33 -4.05
C VAL A 38 -14.94 -3.52 -4.34
N GLN A 39 -15.73 -3.95 -3.36
CA GLN A 39 -16.71 -5.02 -3.51
C GLN A 39 -17.84 -4.66 -4.49
N ASP A 40 -18.22 -3.39 -4.58
CA ASP A 40 -19.26 -2.93 -5.50
C ASP A 40 -18.77 -2.90 -6.97
N ASP A 41 -17.57 -2.35 -7.19
CA ASP A 41 -16.94 -2.29 -8.53
C ASP A 41 -16.45 -3.68 -8.98
N TYR A 42 -16.05 -4.55 -8.04
CA TYR A 42 -15.50 -5.88 -8.30
C TYR A 42 -16.10 -6.96 -7.39
N PRO A 43 -17.37 -7.38 -7.60
CA PRO A 43 -18.09 -8.29 -6.70
C PRO A 43 -17.55 -9.73 -6.68
N ARG A 44 -16.64 -10.09 -7.59
CA ARG A 44 -15.95 -11.39 -7.61
C ARG A 44 -14.55 -11.33 -7.02
N GLN A 45 -14.09 -10.16 -6.63
CA GLN A 45 -12.77 -10.00 -6.04
C GLN A 45 -12.80 -10.54 -4.61
N ASP A 46 -11.88 -11.43 -4.29
CA ASP A 46 -11.71 -11.92 -2.93
C ASP A 46 -10.87 -10.93 -2.12
N LEU A 47 -11.19 -10.81 -0.83
CA LEU A 47 -10.44 -9.96 0.10
C LEU A 47 -8.99 -10.43 0.24
N VAL A 48 -8.73 -11.74 0.21
CA VAL A 48 -7.38 -12.32 0.28
C VAL A 48 -6.58 -11.92 -0.97
N ASP A 49 -7.17 -12.05 -2.15
CA ASP A 49 -6.51 -11.64 -3.40
C ASP A 49 -6.24 -10.13 -3.40
N PHE A 50 -7.18 -9.32 -2.87
CA PHE A 50 -6.98 -7.88 -2.75
C PHE A 50 -5.90 -7.53 -1.72
N TYR A 51 -5.86 -8.23 -0.59
CA TYR A 51 -4.82 -8.11 0.43
C TYR A 51 -3.44 -8.33 -0.17
N GLU A 52 -3.24 -9.36 -0.99
CA GLU A 52 -1.95 -9.63 -1.63
C GLU A 52 -1.52 -8.48 -2.55
N LEU A 53 -2.46 -7.89 -3.30
CA LEU A 53 -2.19 -6.74 -4.16
C LEU A 53 -1.75 -5.51 -3.34
N VAL A 54 -2.45 -5.22 -2.24
CA VAL A 54 -2.14 -4.10 -1.36
C VAL A 54 -0.81 -4.31 -0.64
N GLN A 55 -0.57 -5.51 -0.10
CA GLN A 55 0.69 -5.85 0.54
C GLN A 55 1.88 -5.71 -0.42
N LYS A 56 1.72 -6.14 -1.68
CA LYS A 56 2.74 -5.95 -2.71
C LYS A 56 3.01 -4.48 -3.00
N ALA A 57 1.96 -3.66 -3.14
CA ALA A 57 2.10 -2.22 -3.35
C ALA A 57 2.78 -1.52 -2.14
N LEU A 58 2.42 -1.93 -0.93
CA LEU A 58 2.99 -1.42 0.32
C LEU A 58 4.47 -1.76 0.45
N THR A 59 4.86 -3.01 0.13
CA THR A 59 6.27 -3.44 0.11
C THR A 59 7.09 -2.58 -0.86
N ILE A 60 6.59 -2.37 -2.08
CA ILE A 60 7.27 -1.53 -3.08
C ILE A 60 7.45 -0.09 -2.58
N LYS A 61 6.43 0.48 -1.91
CA LYS A 61 6.49 1.83 -1.34
C LYS A 61 7.54 1.92 -0.22
N ASN A 62 7.57 0.94 0.68
CA ASN A 62 8.57 0.87 1.75
C ASN A 62 9.99 0.68 1.21
N GLU A 63 10.18 -0.17 0.20
CA GLU A 63 11.49 -0.34 -0.45
C GLU A 63 11.97 0.97 -1.09
N ARG A 64 11.08 1.73 -1.73
CA ARG A 64 11.40 3.05 -2.31
C ARG A 64 11.77 4.05 -1.21
N ALA A 65 11.02 4.09 -0.11
CA ALA A 65 11.34 4.94 1.05
C ALA A 65 12.72 4.58 1.65
N GLY A 66 13.01 3.29 1.83
CA GLY A 66 14.29 2.82 2.35
C GLY A 66 15.47 3.07 1.39
N LYS A 67 15.27 2.95 0.08
CA LYS A 67 16.27 3.31 -0.93
C LYS A 67 16.56 4.82 -0.94
N LEU A 68 15.53 5.66 -0.82
CA LEU A 68 15.69 7.12 -0.76
C LEU A 68 16.44 7.55 0.51
N ALA A 69 16.10 6.98 1.67
CA ALA A 69 16.80 7.22 2.93
C ALA A 69 18.30 6.85 2.86
N ARG A 70 18.62 5.73 2.20
CA ARG A 70 20.01 5.32 1.96
C ARG A 70 20.75 6.25 1.01
N LEU A 71 20.12 6.70 -0.07
CA LEU A 71 20.74 7.63 -1.03
C LEU A 71 21.05 8.98 -0.40
N HIS A 72 20.19 9.47 0.51
CA HIS A 72 20.42 10.72 1.25
C HIS A 72 21.57 10.61 2.27
N ARG A 73 21.89 9.41 2.76
CA ARG A 73 23.05 9.17 3.65
C ARG A 73 24.39 9.12 2.93
N SER A 74 24.37 9.04 1.60
CA SER A 74 25.56 8.90 0.75
C SER A 74 26.08 10.22 0.17
N LYS A 75 25.71 11.39 0.71
CA LYS A 75 26.43 12.63 0.39
C LYS A 75 27.67 12.70 1.28
N PRO A 76 28.91 12.51 0.77
CA PRO A 76 30.09 12.85 1.54
C PRO A 76 30.10 14.36 1.73
N SER A 77 30.21 14.80 2.99
CA SER A 77 30.48 16.21 3.30
C SER A 77 31.75 16.63 2.55
N PRO A 78 31.71 17.71 1.74
CA PRO A 78 32.94 18.27 1.19
C PRO A 78 33.73 18.86 2.36
N ASN A 79 34.94 18.33 2.57
CA ASN A 79 35.95 18.87 3.47
C ASN A 79 36.73 19.97 2.76
#